data_AF-A0A139M9I1-F1
#
_entry.id   AF-A0A139M9I1-F1
#
_cell.length_a   1.000
_cell.length_b   1.000
_cell.length_c   1.000
_cell.angle_alpha   90.00
_cell.angle_beta   90.00
_cell.angle_gamma   90.00
#
_symmetry.space_group_name_H-M   'P 1'
#
loop_
_entity.id
_entity.type
_entity.pdbx_description
1 polymer ?
#
loop_
_entity_poly.entity_id
_entity_poly.type
_entity_poly.pdbx_seq_one_letter_code
_entity_poly.pdbx_strand_id
1 'polypeptide(L)' 'MAITDQELDAVIIAGKGADCYQIVNGVKESYPGDSAVAERYL' A
#
# COMPACT_ATOMS: atom_id res chain seq x y z
N MET A 1 5.31 15.86 6.40
CA MET A 1 6.41 15.52 5.47
C MET A 1 5.78 14.77 4.32
N ALA A 2 5.86 15.32 3.11
CA ALA A 2 5.63 14.51 1.92
C ALA A 2 6.84 13.57 1.77
N ILE A 3 6.61 12.32 1.37
CA ILE A 3 7.69 11.35 1.11
C ILE A 3 8.33 11.61 -0.27
N THR A 4 7.64 12.37 -1.12
CA THR A 4 8.05 12.78 -2.47
C THR A 4 7.92 14.29 -2.62
N ASP A 5 8.81 14.90 -3.39
CA ASP A 5 8.90 16.36 -3.56
C ASP A 5 8.86 16.80 -5.05
N GLN A 6 9.06 15.88 -6.01
CA GLN A 6 8.98 16.15 -7.45
C GLN A 6 8.23 15.05 -8.23
N GLU A 7 7.79 15.39 -9.46
CA GLU A 7 7.02 14.50 -10.34
C GLU A 7 7.72 13.17 -10.68
N LEU A 8 9.05 13.16 -10.72
CA LEU A 8 9.84 11.99 -11.07
C LEU A 8 10.17 11.08 -9.89
N ASP A 9 9.73 11.43 -8.68
CA ASP A 9 9.92 10.58 -7.51
C ASP A 9 8.99 9.36 -7.59
N ALA A 10 9.49 8.22 -7.11
CA ALA A 10 8.74 6.98 -7.08
C ALA A 10 8.50 6.53 -5.63
N VAL A 11 7.30 6.03 -5.36
CA VAL A 11 6.94 5.38 -4.09
C VAL A 11 6.81 3.88 -4.31
N ILE A 12 7.51 3.09 -3.49
CA ILE A 12 7.41 1.63 -3.50
C ILE A 12 6.53 1.21 -2.32
N ILE A 13 5.42 0.53 -2.62
CA ILE A 13 4.59 -0.18 -1.64
C ILE A 13 4.94 -1.67 -1.75
N ALA A 14 5.39 -2.28 -0.65
CA ALA A 14 5.88 -3.65 -0.66
C ALA A 14 5.46 -4.43 0.60
N GLY A 15 5.46 -5.75 0.48
CA GLY A 15 5.24 -6.69 1.59
C GLY A 15 3.86 -7.35 1.60
N LYS A 16 2.90 -6.88 0.80
CA LYS A 16 1.60 -7.57 0.60
C LYS A 16 1.41 -8.05 -0.81
N GLY A 17 1.82 -7.27 -1.81
CA GLY A 17 1.56 -7.61 -3.21
C GLY A 17 0.07 -7.84 -3.45
N ALA A 18 -0.31 -9.09 -3.77
CA ALA A 18 -1.69 -9.51 -4.05
C ALA A 18 -2.49 -9.93 -2.79
N ASP A 19 -1.89 -9.94 -1.60
CA ASP A 19 -2.60 -10.31 -0.37
C ASP A 19 -3.57 -9.20 0.07
N CYS A 20 -4.86 -9.45 -0.10
CA CYS A 20 -5.94 -8.54 0.29
C CYS A 20 -6.37 -8.71 1.77
N TYR A 21 -5.41 -8.83 2.69
CA TYR A 21 -5.68 -8.85 4.13
C TYR A 21 -4.48 -8.38 4.96
N GLN A 22 -4.77 -7.91 6.16
CA GLN A 22 -3.78 -7.59 7.18
C GLN A 22 -4.03 -8.42 8.43
N ILE A 23 -2.98 -8.96 9.03
CA ILE A 23 -3.11 -9.64 10.32
C ILE A 23 -2.97 -8.58 11.41
N VAL A 24 -4.07 -8.30 12.12
CA VAL A 24 -4.12 -7.38 13.25
C VAL A 24 -4.49 -8.20 14.48
N ASN A 25 -3.60 -8.27 15.48
CA ASN A 25 -3.80 -9.07 16.70
C ASN A 25 -4.18 -10.54 16.44
N GLY A 26 -3.61 -11.15 15.39
CA GLY A 26 -3.90 -12.53 14.98
C GLY A 26 -5.16 -12.73 14.14
N VAL A 27 -5.93 -11.67 13.88
CA VAL A 27 -7.15 -11.72 13.04
C VAL A 27 -6.84 -11.21 11.63
N LYS A 28 -7.34 -11.91 10.61
CA LYS A 28 -7.28 -11.44 9.22
C LYS A 28 -8.34 -10.36 8.99
N GLU A 29 -7.91 -9.12 9.03
CA GLU A 29 -8.71 -7.95 8.70
C GLU A 29 -8.65 -7.66 7.19
N SER A 30 -9.71 -7.07 6.66
CA SER A 30 -9.75 -6.67 5.26
C SER A 30 -8.71 -5.57 4.99
N TYR A 31 -7.88 -5.79 3.98
CA TYR A 31 -6.96 -4.80 3.45
C TYR A 31 -7.02 -4.91 1.92
N PRO A 32 -7.11 -3.80 1.17
CA PRO A 32 -7.32 -3.86 -0.27
C PRO A 32 -6.14 -4.42 -1.08
N GLY A 33 -4.94 -4.57 -0.47
CA GLY A 33 -3.72 -4.98 -1.18
C GLY A 33 -2.93 -3.78 -1.70
N ASP A 34 -1.63 -3.97 -1.95
CA ASP A 34 -0.72 -2.86 -2.29
C ASP A 34 -1.10 -2.17 -3.61
N SER A 35 -1.52 -2.95 -4.61
CA SER A 35 -1.94 -2.42 -5.92
C SER A 35 -3.15 -1.50 -5.81
N ALA A 36 -4.20 -1.94 -5.10
CA ALA A 36 -5.43 -1.17 -4.95
C ALA A 36 -5.25 0.06 -4.05
N VAL A 37 -4.24 0.07 -3.17
CA VAL A 37 -3.83 1.28 -2.45
C VAL A 37 -3.14 2.26 -3.40
N ALA A 38 -2.21 1.78 -4.24
CA ALA A 38 -1.47 2.63 -5.18
C ALA A 38 -2.39 3.37 -6.16
N GLU A 39 -3.40 2.69 -6.70
CA GLU A 39 -4.37 3.27 -7.65
C GLU A 39 -5.12 4.49 -7.13
N ARG A 40 -5.22 4.71 -5.80
CA ARG A 40 -5.90 5.87 -5.22
C ARG A 40 -5.10 7.16 -5.30
N TYR A 41 -3.81 7.08 -5.65
CA TYR A 41 -2.86 8.19 -5.63
C TYR A 41 -2.19 8.43 -6.99
N LEU A 42 -2.69 7.77 -8.04
CA LEU A 42 -2.38 8.04 -9.45
C LEU A 42 -3.45 8.93 -10.06
#